data_AF-Q2C381-F1
#
_entry.id   AF-Q2C381-F1
#
_cell.length_a   1.000
_cell.length_b   1.000
_cell.length_c   1.000
_cell.angle_alpha   90.00
_cell.angle_beta   90.00
_cell.angle_gamma   90.00
#
_symmetry.space_group_name_H-M   'P 1'
#
loop_
_entity.id
_entity.type
_entity.pdbx_description
1 polymer ?
#
loop_
_entity_poly.entity_id
_entity_poly.type
_entity_poly.pdbx_seq_one_letter_code
_entity_poly.pdbx_strand_id
1 'polypeptide(L)'
;MDNKLGLGALTALVISSMIGAGVFSLPQNMALVASPAAVMIGWIITGIGMIFLALSFQYLSILKPEINSGVFGYAQAGFGDYIGFCSAWGYWLSAMLANVSYLVIVFGTLGMFFDNPNDVIFGLGNTWQSVVGASIIYG
;
A
#
# COMPACT_ATOMS: atom_id res chain seq x y z
N MET A 1 -14.72 -28.12 7.42
CA MET A 1 -14.41 -26.70 7.68
C MET A 1 -14.54 -25.96 6.36
N ASP A 2 -15.76 -25.57 5.99
CA ASP A 2 -16.04 -24.83 4.76
C ASP A 2 -15.82 -23.33 4.99
N ASN A 3 -14.57 -22.94 5.25
CA ASN A 3 -14.18 -21.54 5.46
C ASN A 3 -13.84 -20.87 4.12
N LYS A 4 -14.77 -20.89 3.16
CA LYS A 4 -14.68 -19.99 2.01
C LYS A 4 -15.36 -18.69 2.42
N LEU A 5 -14.58 -17.65 2.74
CA LEU A 5 -15.12 -16.31 2.92
C LEU A 5 -16.02 -15.99 1.71
N GLY A 6 -17.26 -15.56 1.97
CA GLY A 6 -18.15 -15.12 0.91
C GLY A 6 -17.57 -13.93 0.14
N LEU A 7 -17.97 -13.76 -1.12
CA LEU A 7 -17.46 -12.70 -2.01
C LEU A 7 -17.57 -11.31 -1.36
N GLY A 8 -18.67 -11.04 -0.64
CA GLY A 8 -18.84 -9.80 0.11
C GLY A 8 -17.81 -9.60 1.23
N ALA A 9 -17.45 -10.65 1.96
CA ALA A 9 -16.43 -10.57 3.02
C ALA A 9 -15.03 -10.35 2.45
N LEU A 10 -14.70 -11.00 1.33
CA LEU A 10 -13.45 -10.78 0.59
C LEU A 10 -13.35 -9.34 0.08
N THR A 11 -14.40 -8.83 -0.56
CA THR A 11 -14.44 -7.45 -1.06
C THR A 11 -14.33 -6.44 0.09
N ALA A 12 -15.06 -6.65 1.19
CA ALA A 12 -14.97 -5.79 2.36
C ALA A 12 -13.55 -5.79 2.97
N LEU A 13 -12.89 -6.96 3.03
CA LEU A 13 -11.53 -7.08 3.51
C LEU A 13 -10.55 -6.30 2.62
N VAL A 14 -10.69 -6.40 1.30
CA VAL A 14 -9.87 -5.64 0.35
C VAL A 14 -10.12 -4.14 0.47
N ILE A 15 -11.37 -3.69 0.57
CA ILE A 15 -11.70 -2.27 0.75
C ILE A 15 -11.11 -1.76 2.07
N SER A 16 -11.21 -2.54 3.14
CA SER A 16 -10.68 -2.16 4.46
C SER A 16 -9.15 -2.03 4.47
N SER A 17 -8.43 -2.87 3.71
CA SER A 17 -6.97 -2.77 3.61
C SER A 17 -6.53 -1.59 2.73
N MET A 18 -7.36 -1.17 1.77
CA MET A 18 -7.10 -0.02 0.91
C MET A 18 -7.38 1.34 1.58
N ILE A 19 -8.45 1.46 2.39
CA ILE A 19 -8.84 2.71 3.10
C ILE A 19 -7.99 2.96 4.37
N GLY A 20 -6.79 2.38 4.46
CA GLY A 20 -5.87 2.65 5.57
C GLY A 20 -5.49 4.15 5.71
N ALA A 21 -4.67 4.46 6.72
CA ALA A 21 -4.27 5.82 7.06
C ALA A 21 -3.67 6.65 5.88
N GLY A 22 -3.16 5.99 4.83
CA GLY A 22 -2.59 6.61 3.64
C GLY A 22 -3.59 7.38 2.76
N VAL A 23 -4.85 6.94 2.67
CA VAL A 23 -5.86 7.60 1.81
C VAL A 23 -6.21 9.01 2.31
N PHE A 24 -6.12 9.26 3.61
CA PHE A 24 -6.42 10.56 4.19
C PHE A 24 -5.20 11.48 4.21
N SER A 25 -4.00 10.93 4.46
CA SER A 25 -2.77 11.72 4.57
C SER A 25 -2.19 12.15 3.22
N LEU A 26 -2.31 11.33 2.17
CA LEU A 26 -1.72 11.64 0.87
C LEU A 26 -2.37 12.86 0.17
N PRO A 27 -3.71 12.94 0.00
CA PRO A 27 -4.34 14.11 -0.60
C PRO A 27 -4.10 15.37 0.22
N GLN A 28 -4.13 15.24 1.55
CA GLN A 28 -3.89 16.35 2.48
C GLN A 28 -2.48 16.93 2.26
N ASN A 29 -1.43 16.08 2.23
CA ASN A 29 -0.06 16.53 1.99
C ASN A 29 0.11 17.14 0.58
N MET A 30 -0.51 16.56 -0.45
CA MET A 30 -0.42 17.07 -1.81
C MET A 30 -1.15 18.42 -1.97
N ALA A 31 -2.28 18.62 -1.29
CA ALA A 31 -3.03 19.87 -1.33
C ALA A 31 -2.33 21.03 -0.58
N LEU A 32 -1.41 20.73 0.33
CA LEU A 32 -0.57 21.75 0.99
C LEU A 32 0.48 22.35 0.04
N VAL A 33 0.90 21.59 -0.98
CA VAL A 33 1.97 21.98 -1.92
C VAL A 33 1.42 22.33 -3.32
N ALA A 34 0.36 21.66 -3.75
CA ALA A 34 -0.28 21.83 -5.06
C ALA A 34 -1.70 22.42 -4.91
N SER A 35 -2.20 23.07 -5.97
CA SER A 35 -3.57 23.60 -5.95
C SER A 35 -4.61 22.47 -5.77
N PRO A 36 -5.69 22.69 -5.00
CA PRO A 36 -6.73 21.67 -4.77
C PRO A 36 -7.31 21.09 -6.08
N ALA A 37 -7.41 21.93 -7.12
CA ALA A 37 -7.86 21.51 -8.45
C ALA A 37 -6.89 20.52 -9.12
N ALA A 38 -5.58 20.74 -8.99
CA ALA A 38 -4.57 19.83 -9.54
C ALA A 38 -4.60 18.46 -8.84
N VAL A 39 -4.79 18.44 -7.51
CA VAL A 39 -4.90 17.20 -6.73
C VAL A 39 -6.14 16.40 -7.14
N MET A 40 -7.30 17.05 -7.32
CA MET A 40 -8.53 16.39 -7.77
C MET A 40 -8.37 15.76 -9.17
N ILE A 41 -7.78 16.49 -10.11
CA ILE A 41 -7.54 15.97 -11.47
C ILE A 41 -6.59 14.76 -11.41
N GLY A 42 -5.51 14.86 -10.63
CA GLY A 42 -4.57 13.74 -10.42
C GLY A 42 -5.29 12.49 -9.91
N TRP A 43 -6.15 12.64 -8.88
CA TRP A 43 -6.93 11.54 -8.33
C TRP A 43 -7.89 10.91 -9.33
N ILE A 44 -8.56 11.71 -10.16
CA ILE A 44 -9.45 11.19 -11.21
C ILE A 44 -8.65 10.36 -12.23
N ILE A 45 -7.51 10.88 -12.69
CA ILE A 45 -6.64 10.15 -13.64
C ILE A 45 -6.16 8.84 -13.02
N THR A 46 -5.71 8.87 -11.77
CA THR A 46 -5.28 7.65 -11.05
C THR A 46 -6.44 6.66 -10.89
N GLY A 47 -7.63 7.13 -10.53
CA GLY A 47 -8.83 6.29 -10.39
C GLY A 47 -9.20 5.60 -11.70
N ILE A 48 -9.20 6.35 -12.82
CA ILE A 48 -9.44 5.80 -14.15
C ILE A 48 -8.38 4.76 -14.51
N GLY A 49 -7.10 5.05 -14.28
CA GLY A 49 -6.00 4.12 -14.52
C GLY A 49 -6.14 2.82 -13.72
N MET A 50 -6.55 2.90 -12.45
CA MET A 50 -6.80 1.74 -11.61
C MET A 50 -7.97 0.89 -12.11
N ILE A 51 -9.04 1.49 -12.64
CA ILE A 51 -10.15 0.73 -13.26
C ILE A 51 -9.65 -0.06 -14.47
N PHE A 52 -8.86 0.56 -15.36
CA PHE A 52 -8.29 -0.14 -16.50
C PHE A 52 -7.37 -1.30 -16.08
N LEU A 53 -6.55 -1.09 -15.05
CA LEU A 53 -5.70 -2.13 -14.49
C LEU A 53 -6.51 -3.28 -13.90
N ALA A 54 -7.56 -2.97 -13.12
CA ALA A 54 -8.44 -3.95 -12.52
C ALA A 54 -9.15 -4.79 -13.59
N LEU A 55 -9.65 -4.15 -14.65
CA LEU A 55 -10.27 -4.84 -15.79
C LEU A 55 -9.28 -5.75 -16.52
N SER A 56 -8.02 -5.30 -16.69
CA SER A 56 -6.96 -6.13 -17.28
C SER A 56 -6.72 -7.40 -16.45
N PHE A 57 -6.57 -7.27 -15.13
CA PHE A 57 -6.40 -8.43 -14.25
C PHE A 57 -7.64 -9.31 -14.18
N GLN A 58 -8.84 -8.72 -14.18
CA GLN A 58 -10.09 -9.47 -14.25
C GLN A 58 -10.15 -10.31 -15.52
N TYR A 59 -9.79 -9.74 -16.67
CA TYR A 59 -9.76 -10.45 -17.94
C TYR A 59 -8.72 -11.58 -17.95
N LEU A 60 -7.52 -11.32 -17.43
CA LEU A 60 -6.48 -12.35 -17.25
C LEU A 60 -6.95 -13.48 -16.33
N SER A 61 -7.65 -13.16 -15.25
CA SER A 61 -8.20 -14.15 -14.31
C SER A 61 -9.26 -15.05 -14.92
N ILE A 62 -10.00 -14.57 -15.92
CA ILE A 62 -10.98 -15.37 -16.66
C ILE A 62 -10.29 -16.23 -17.72
N LEU A 63 -9.28 -15.69 -18.42
CA LEU A 63 -8.56 -16.38 -19.49
C LEU A 63 -7.62 -17.48 -18.99
N LYS A 64 -7.00 -17.29 -17.83
CA LYS A 64 -5.99 -18.19 -17.25
C LYS A 64 -6.36 -18.58 -15.81
N PRO A 65 -7.50 -19.27 -15.61
CA PRO A 65 -8.00 -19.63 -14.27
C PRO A 65 -7.09 -20.64 -13.53
N GLU A 66 -6.18 -21.28 -14.27
CA GLU A 66 -5.18 -22.21 -13.75
C GLU A 66 -4.00 -21.52 -13.02
N ILE A 67 -3.83 -20.20 -13.18
CA ILE A 67 -2.78 -19.42 -12.53
C ILE A 67 -3.32 -18.80 -11.24
N ASN A 68 -3.05 -19.46 -10.10
CA ASN A 68 -3.44 -18.98 -8.77
C ASN A 68 -2.38 -18.06 -8.11
N SER A 69 -1.23 -17.84 -8.75
CA SER A 69 -0.10 -17.10 -8.16
C SER A 69 -0.20 -15.56 -8.29
N GLY A 70 -1.37 -15.04 -8.67
CA GLY A 70 -1.62 -13.60 -8.78
C GLY A 70 -0.79 -12.90 -9.87
N VAL A 71 -0.46 -11.62 -9.66
CA VAL A 71 0.24 -10.76 -10.63
C VAL A 71 1.56 -11.38 -11.12
N PHE A 72 2.32 -12.05 -10.23
CA PHE A 72 3.59 -12.71 -10.58
C PHE A 72 3.38 -13.92 -11.48
N GLY A 73 2.38 -14.75 -11.20
CA GLY A 73 2.05 -15.90 -12.02
C GLY A 73 1.66 -15.50 -13.44
N TYR A 74 0.89 -14.43 -13.59
CA TYR A 74 0.53 -13.89 -14.90
C TYR A 74 1.74 -13.30 -15.63
N ALA A 75 2.60 -12.55 -14.94
CA ALA A 75 3.81 -11.97 -15.53
C ALA A 75 4.80 -13.05 -15.98
N GLN A 76 5.01 -14.08 -15.16
CA GLN A 76 5.89 -15.21 -15.50
C GLN A 76 5.35 -16.04 -16.67
N ALA A 77 4.05 -16.32 -16.68
CA ALA A 77 3.42 -17.09 -17.76
C ALA A 77 3.38 -16.34 -19.10
N GLY A 78 3.27 -15.00 -19.08
CA GLY A 78 3.20 -14.18 -20.28
C GLY A 78 4.57 -13.77 -20.85
N PHE A 79 5.57 -13.56 -19.99
CA PHE A 79 6.84 -12.93 -20.37
C PHE A 79 8.10 -13.72 -19.98
N GLY A 80 7.94 -14.90 -19.36
CA GLY A 80 9.02 -15.79 -18.96
C GLY A 80 9.61 -15.51 -17.58
N ASP A 81 10.52 -16.38 -17.16
CA ASP A 81 11.04 -16.44 -15.79
C ASP A 81 11.79 -15.17 -15.34
N TYR A 82 12.47 -14.48 -16.27
CA TYR A 82 13.21 -13.25 -15.95
C TYR A 82 12.30 -12.10 -15.52
N ILE A 83 11.20 -11.88 -16.25
CA ILE A 83 10.23 -10.83 -15.95
C ILE A 83 9.38 -11.21 -14.72
N GLY A 84 9.10 -12.51 -14.55
CA GLY A 84 8.54 -13.05 -13.32
C GLY A 84 9.41 -12.76 -12.09
N PHE A 85 10.73 -13.00 -12.19
CA PHE A 85 11.69 -12.73 -11.12
C PHE A 85 11.77 -11.23 -10.79
N CYS A 86 11.89 -10.35 -11.79
CA CYS A 86 11.90 -8.90 -11.57
C CYS A 86 10.61 -8.42 -10.88
N SER A 87 9.46 -8.97 -11.25
CA SER A 87 8.18 -8.64 -10.62
C SER A 87 8.15 -9.10 -9.17
N ALA A 88 8.55 -10.34 -8.89
CA ALA A 88 8.60 -10.89 -7.53
C ALA A 88 9.56 -10.08 -6.63
N TRP A 89 10.72 -9.69 -7.16
CA TRP A 89 11.67 -8.84 -6.45
C TRP A 89 11.10 -7.45 -6.17
N GLY A 90 10.42 -6.85 -7.16
CA GLY A 90 9.75 -5.55 -7.00
C GLY A 90 8.64 -5.59 -5.94
N TYR A 91 7.87 -6.66 -5.89
CA TYR A 91 6.86 -6.87 -4.87
C TYR A 91 7.45 -7.07 -3.48
N TRP A 92 8.50 -7.86 -3.37
CA TRP A 92 9.21 -8.05 -2.12
C TRP A 92 9.76 -6.72 -1.60
N LEU A 93 10.39 -5.91 -2.45
CA LEU A 93 10.87 -4.57 -2.10
C LEU A 93 9.72 -3.64 -1.70
N SER A 94 8.61 -3.67 -2.44
CA SER A 94 7.40 -2.90 -2.12
C SER A 94 6.84 -3.30 -0.76
N ALA A 95 6.82 -4.60 -0.42
CA ALA A 95 6.38 -5.09 0.87
C ALA A 95 7.30 -4.63 2.01
N MET A 96 8.62 -4.62 1.80
CA MET A 96 9.55 -4.06 2.79
C MET A 96 9.32 -2.57 3.03
N LEU A 97 9.17 -1.78 1.96
CA LEU A 97 8.89 -0.34 2.07
C LEU A 97 7.53 -0.08 2.73
N ALA A 98 6.53 -0.91 2.45
CA ALA A 98 5.22 -0.82 3.09
C ALA A 98 5.32 -1.05 4.61
N ASN A 99 6.08 -2.05 5.06
CA ASN A 99 6.31 -2.31 6.48
C ASN A 99 7.00 -1.14 7.18
N VAL A 100 8.04 -0.58 6.58
CA VAL A 100 8.76 0.59 7.13
C VAL A 100 7.84 1.81 7.17
N SER A 101 7.09 2.08 6.11
CA SER A 101 6.13 3.19 6.05
C SER A 101 5.06 3.06 7.13
N TYR A 102 4.54 1.85 7.35
CA TYR A 102 3.56 1.58 8.40
C TYR A 102 4.10 1.93 9.78
N LEU A 103 5.33 1.51 10.11
CA LEU A 103 5.99 1.86 11.36
C LEU A 103 6.15 3.37 11.53
N VAL A 104 6.61 4.07 10.49
CA VAL A 104 6.76 5.53 10.52
C VAL A 104 5.42 6.22 10.79
N ILE A 105 4.34 5.76 10.16
CA ILE A 105 2.99 6.30 10.41
C ILE A 105 2.54 6.02 11.85
N VAL A 106 2.77 4.81 12.38
CA VAL A 106 2.42 4.46 13.76
C VAL A 106 3.19 5.35 14.75
N PHE A 107 4.50 5.48 14.61
CA PHE A 107 5.31 6.33 15.47
C PHE A 107 5.01 7.82 15.30
N GLY A 108 4.73 8.29 14.09
CA GLY A 108 4.29 9.66 13.85
C GLY A 108 2.91 9.96 14.44
N THR A 109 2.00 8.98 14.42
CA THR A 109 0.69 9.10 15.08
C THR A 109 0.83 9.10 16.60
N LEU A 110 1.70 8.25 17.16
CA LEU A 110 2.04 8.29 18.59
C LEU A 110 2.71 9.62 18.97
N GLY A 111 3.59 10.15 18.11
CA GLY A 111 4.20 11.47 18.27
C GLY A 111 3.16 12.59 18.36
N MET A 112 2.06 12.55 17.61
CA MET A 112 0.98 13.53 17.78
C MET A 112 0.34 13.55 19.18
N PHE A 113 0.42 12.44 19.94
CA PHE A 113 -0.11 12.38 21.32
C PHE A 113 0.95 12.65 22.40
N PHE A 114 2.22 12.32 22.12
CA PHE A 114 3.32 12.39 23.11
C PHE A 114 4.32 13.53 22.88
N ASP A 115 4.38 14.14 21.69
CA ASP A 115 5.24 15.30 21.43
C ASP A 115 4.61 16.58 22.00
N ASN A 116 5.42 17.33 22.75
CA ASN A 116 5.09 18.66 23.27
C ASN A 116 6.05 19.67 22.60
N PRO A 117 5.66 20.94 22.34
CA PRO A 117 6.52 21.95 21.72
C PRO A 117 7.95 22.12 22.31
N ASN A 118 8.25 21.59 23.50
CA ASN A 118 9.59 21.63 24.10
C ASN A 118 10.36 20.28 24.03
N ASP A 119 9.71 19.15 23.78
CA ASP A 119 10.34 17.82 23.70
C ASP A 119 9.69 16.98 22.59
N VAL A 120 10.42 16.84 21.47
CA VAL A 120 10.04 16.00 20.32
C VAL A 120 10.67 14.62 20.51
N ILE A 121 9.90 13.66 21.00
CA ILE A 121 10.33 12.29 21.28
C ILE A 121 10.17 11.41 20.03
N PHE A 122 9.07 11.54 19.28
CA PHE A 122 8.76 10.67 18.14
C PHE A 122 8.68 11.40 16.78
N GLY A 123 8.45 12.71 16.78
CA GLY A 123 8.40 13.54 15.57
C GLY A 123 7.36 13.06 14.56
N LEU A 124 7.69 13.14 13.27
CA LEU A 124 6.89 12.53 12.19
C LEU A 124 7.13 11.02 12.07
N GLY A 125 7.66 10.36 13.11
CA GLY A 125 8.11 8.97 13.06
C GLY A 125 9.50 8.78 12.45
N ASN A 126 10.23 9.87 12.20
CA ASN A 126 11.55 9.89 11.57
C ASN A 126 12.71 10.16 12.56
N THR A 127 12.42 10.32 13.85
CA THR A 127 13.44 10.55 14.89
C THR A 127 14.19 9.24 15.22
N TRP A 128 15.43 9.36 15.71
CA TRP A 128 16.27 8.19 16.02
C TRP A 128 15.63 7.24 17.06
N GLN A 129 14.85 7.77 18.01
CA GLN A 129 14.08 6.97 18.97
C GLN A 129 13.02 6.10 18.28
N SER A 130 12.33 6.64 17.27
CA SER A 130 11.34 5.92 16.46
C SER A 130 12.01 4.81 15.63
N VAL A 131 13.21 5.05 15.11
CA VAL A 131 14.00 4.03 14.38
C VAL A 131 14.44 2.89 15.30
N VAL A 132 14.89 3.19 16.53
CA VAL A 132 15.27 2.16 17.51
C VAL A 132 14.05 1.36 17.98
N GLY A 133 12.92 2.02 18.26
CA GLY A 133 11.66 1.36 18.62
C GLY A 133 11.13 0.46 17.51
N ALA A 134 11.14 0.94 16.25
CA ALA A 134 10.80 0.15 15.08
C ALA A 134 11.69 -1.10 14.93
N SER A 135 12.99 -0.96 15.19
CA SER A 135 13.96 -2.06 15.09
C SER A 135 13.75 -3.15 16.15
N ILE A 136 13.28 -2.79 17.35
CA ILE A 136 12.99 -3.76 18.43
C ILE A 136 11.68 -4.50 18.16
N ILE A 137 10.69 -3.86 17.55
CA ILE A 137 9.39 -4.49 17.25
C ILE A 137 9.52 -5.50 16.09
N TYR A 138 10.45 -5.26 15.16
CA TYR A 138 10.63 -6.11 13.97
C TYR A 138 11.85 -7.05 14.02
N GLY A 139 12.72 -6.94 15.04
CA GLY A 139 13.87 -7.83 15.26
C GLY A 139 13.51 -9.04 16.10
#